data_AF-A0A317I4I4-F1
#
_entry.id   AF-A0A317I4I4-F1
#
_cell.length_a   1.000
_cell.length_b   1.000
_cell.length_c   1.000
_cell.angle_alpha   90.00
_cell.angle_beta   90.00
_cell.angle_gamma   90.00
#
_symmetry.space_group_name_H-M   'P 1'
#
loop_
_entity.id
_entity.type
_entity.pdbx_description
1 polymer ?
#
loop_
_entity_poly.entity_id
_entity_poly.type
_entity_poly.pdbx_seq_one_letter_code
_entity_poly.pdbx_strand_id
1 'polypeptide(L)'
;MTDSATFQSQVEKHFGGLVLIGEKLTLEIIQKGIAASGVGLDHTIGERVVAVGDNSRNREFEEFFMLTDRQITGRHGRSFFQSGLEEIVSVSEGSSFGIPTVRLQKTSGPIEIKIGTLSRQVIPYLRELCERPAGTRTPQANPIPTPTPSDLMNDSWASTNAALLGPACEQMMLVVVTSFRRNTLSFEASSNLITRIILQSRNSLFGRGMASGWWISPLPLGDLQEAISRLVGSPRNVSQHPNLVVGDFDLPRSGAATKAVASSAAGLAAAALFGVGWVSVPRKTVSRLRISLSCGPGMTCFQIDGAESKTFVRLSFLMPSLLSKCLEVLNNLEEILLYRRVLFGWEESAAQLLMKSDDELSERLRQIIR
;
A
#
# COMPACT_ATOMS: atom_id res chain seq x y z
N MET A 1 -24.05 21.19 13.88
CA MET A 1 -23.14 20.31 13.12
C MET A 1 -21.69 20.43 13.63
N THR A 2 -21.27 20.48 14.90
CA THR A 2 -21.62 19.74 16.14
C THR A 2 -22.05 18.29 15.88
N ASP A 3 -21.15 17.36 16.27
CA ASP A 3 -21.18 15.88 16.29
C ASP A 3 -20.74 15.04 15.05
N SER A 4 -19.43 14.83 14.84
CA SER A 4 -18.89 13.47 14.58
C SER A 4 -18.61 12.83 15.96
N ALA A 5 -19.73 12.43 16.58
CA ALA A 5 -19.84 12.02 17.96
C ALA A 5 -19.26 10.61 18.18
N THR A 6 -18.17 10.39 18.90
CA THR A 6 -17.17 11.31 19.48
C THR A 6 -15.80 10.74 19.10
N PHE A 7 -15.22 11.25 17.99
CA PHE A 7 -14.13 10.64 17.20
C PHE A 7 -14.26 9.10 17.10
N GLN A 8 -15.37 8.76 16.45
CA GLN A 8 -16.19 7.55 16.38
C GLN A 8 -15.63 6.21 16.94
N SER A 9 -16.05 5.72 18.11
CA SER A 9 -16.35 6.40 19.38
C SER A 9 -15.13 6.23 20.30
N GLN A 10 -14.13 7.09 20.09
CA GLN A 10 -12.71 7.04 20.47
C GLN A 10 -11.96 5.84 19.87
N VAL A 11 -12.08 5.79 18.54
CA VAL A 11 -11.55 4.76 17.59
C VAL A 11 -12.10 3.37 17.93
N GLU A 12 -13.43 3.34 18.04
CA GLU A 12 -14.25 2.30 18.70
C GLU A 12 -13.53 1.69 19.91
N LYS A 13 -13.39 2.60 20.88
CA LYS A 13 -12.72 2.48 22.17
C LYS A 13 -11.39 1.74 22.10
N HIS A 14 -10.58 2.16 21.14
CA HIS A 14 -9.20 1.77 20.91
C HIS A 14 -9.06 0.32 20.41
N PHE A 15 -9.57 0.13 19.18
CA PHE A 15 -9.20 -0.90 18.22
C PHE A 15 -10.00 -2.22 18.22
N GLY A 16 -11.18 -2.27 18.82
CA GLY A 16 -12.06 -3.46 18.81
C GLY A 16 -12.89 -3.69 17.53
N GLY A 17 -12.51 -3.13 16.38
CA GLY A 17 -13.25 -3.17 15.11
C GLY A 17 -12.52 -2.44 13.96
N LEU A 18 -13.04 -2.51 12.73
CA LEU A 18 -12.50 -1.84 11.53
C LEU A 18 -13.02 -0.39 11.51
N VAL A 19 -12.18 0.57 11.92
CA VAL A 19 -12.62 1.96 12.17
C VAL A 19 -12.43 2.82 10.91
N LEU A 20 -13.53 3.40 10.38
CA LEU A 20 -13.55 4.33 9.24
C LEU A 20 -13.98 5.72 9.75
N ILE A 21 -13.09 6.73 9.73
CA ILE A 21 -13.38 8.05 10.31
C ILE A 21 -13.32 9.18 9.28
N GLY A 22 -14.38 10.00 9.23
CA GLY A 22 -14.45 11.27 8.50
C GLY A 22 -15.58 11.34 7.47
N GLU A 23 -15.53 12.33 6.56
CA GLU A 23 -16.21 12.21 5.25
C GLU A 23 -15.69 10.90 4.62
N LYS A 24 -16.52 9.86 4.56
CA LYS A 24 -16.22 8.48 4.13
C LYS A 24 -14.72 8.21 3.88
N LEU A 25 -13.99 7.69 4.88
CA LEU A 25 -12.61 7.24 4.68
C LEU A 25 -12.57 6.19 3.57
N THR A 26 -12.21 6.60 2.35
CA THR A 26 -12.14 5.70 1.20
C THR A 26 -10.71 5.21 1.02
N LEU A 27 -10.57 4.04 0.37
CA LEU A 27 -9.27 3.53 -0.03
C LEU A 27 -8.49 4.54 -0.88
N GLU A 28 -9.18 5.30 -1.74
CA GLU A 28 -8.56 6.35 -2.57
C GLU A 28 -7.90 7.44 -1.70
N ILE A 29 -8.59 7.93 -0.66
CA ILE A 29 -8.05 8.94 0.27
C ILE A 29 -6.84 8.37 1.01
N ILE A 30 -6.92 7.12 1.47
CA ILE A 30 -5.81 6.44 2.16
C ILE A 30 -4.59 6.31 1.25
N GLN A 31 -4.77 5.82 0.02
CA GLN A 31 -3.69 5.63 -0.94
C GLN A 31 -3.02 6.94 -1.32
N LYS A 32 -3.78 8.04 -1.45
CA LYS A 32 -3.22 9.38 -1.66
C LYS A 32 -2.41 9.84 -0.44
N GLY A 33 -2.92 9.65 0.77
CA GLY A 33 -2.21 9.97 2.01
C GLY A 33 -0.89 9.20 2.17
N ILE A 34 -0.90 7.89 1.92
CA ILE A 34 0.30 7.02 1.93
C ILE A 34 1.33 7.48 0.89
N ALA A 35 0.90 7.80 -0.33
CA ALA A 35 1.80 8.24 -1.37
C ALA A 35 2.39 9.64 -1.07
N ALA A 36 1.59 10.54 -0.50
CA ALA A 36 2.03 11.88 -0.10
C ALA A 36 2.99 11.87 1.09
N SER A 37 2.80 10.95 2.05
CA SER A 37 3.68 10.79 3.20
C SER A 37 4.99 10.10 2.80
N GLY A 38 4.93 9.21 1.81
CA GLY A 38 6.02 8.30 1.50
C GLY A 38 6.24 7.22 2.56
N VAL A 39 5.23 6.97 3.39
CA VAL A 39 5.23 5.97 4.45
C VAL A 39 3.98 5.11 4.30
N GLY A 40 4.19 3.82 4.06
CA GLY A 40 3.12 2.81 4.04
C GLY A 40 2.86 2.20 5.42
N LEU A 41 1.90 1.27 5.43
CA LEU A 41 1.47 0.56 6.64
C LEU A 41 2.37 -0.65 6.95
N ASP A 42 2.63 -0.94 8.21
CA ASP A 42 3.25 -2.19 8.60
C ASP A 42 2.25 -3.35 8.52
N HIS A 43 2.12 -3.88 7.32
CA HIS A 43 1.32 -5.07 7.03
C HIS A 43 1.89 -6.35 7.63
N THR A 44 3.07 -6.35 8.26
CA THR A 44 3.58 -7.54 8.96
C THR A 44 2.94 -7.70 10.33
N ILE A 45 2.47 -6.61 10.93
CA ILE A 45 1.78 -6.58 12.23
C ILE A 45 0.32 -6.13 12.14
N GLY A 46 -0.17 -5.87 10.94
CA GLY A 46 -1.58 -5.57 10.67
C GLY A 46 -1.98 -4.14 11.00
N GLU A 47 -1.08 -3.17 10.78
CA GLU A 47 -1.36 -1.74 10.92
C GLU A 47 -2.48 -1.28 9.98
N ARG A 48 -3.32 -0.35 10.46
CA ARG A 48 -4.48 0.17 9.72
C ARG A 48 -4.60 1.68 9.86
N VAL A 49 -5.07 2.33 8.80
CA VAL A 49 -5.43 3.76 8.86
C VAL A 49 -6.71 3.94 9.66
N VAL A 50 -6.68 4.88 10.59
CA VAL A 50 -7.79 5.27 11.46
C VAL A 50 -8.41 6.57 10.98
N ALA A 51 -7.58 7.55 10.61
CA ALA A 51 -8.06 8.83 10.11
C ALA A 51 -7.08 9.49 9.17
N VAL A 52 -7.62 10.31 8.27
CA VAL A 52 -6.86 11.15 7.35
C VAL A 52 -7.49 12.53 7.37
N GLY A 53 -6.67 13.56 7.53
CA GLY A 53 -7.12 14.95 7.43
C GLY A 53 -6.25 15.72 6.45
N ASP A 54 -6.86 16.28 5.41
CA ASP A 54 -6.20 17.14 4.42
C ASP A 54 -6.70 18.58 4.56
N ASN A 55 -5.76 19.49 4.80
CA ASN A 55 -5.99 20.93 4.99
C ASN A 55 -5.49 21.74 3.79
N SER A 56 -4.98 21.08 2.75
CA SER A 56 -4.57 21.75 1.51
C SER A 56 -5.78 22.32 0.78
N ARG A 57 -5.61 23.49 0.16
CA ARG A 57 -6.69 24.17 -0.57
C ARG A 57 -7.22 23.34 -1.74
N ASN A 58 -6.34 22.59 -2.39
CA ASN A 58 -6.65 21.80 -3.57
C ASN A 58 -6.96 20.32 -3.27
N ARG A 59 -6.93 19.90 -2.00
CA ARG A 59 -7.05 18.49 -1.59
C ARG A 59 -6.00 17.58 -2.25
N GLU A 60 -4.77 18.10 -2.35
CA GLU A 60 -3.62 17.43 -2.95
C GLU A 60 -2.62 16.94 -1.89
N PHE A 61 -3.02 16.87 -0.62
CA PHE A 61 -2.19 16.36 0.47
C PHE A 61 -0.86 17.12 0.64
N GLU A 62 -0.87 18.44 0.45
CA GLU A 62 0.29 19.31 0.73
C GLU A 62 0.41 19.67 2.23
N GLU A 63 -0.73 19.73 2.92
CA GLU A 63 -0.83 20.00 4.36
C GLU A 63 -1.82 18.98 4.94
N PHE A 64 -1.33 17.83 5.39
CA PHE A 64 -2.19 16.74 5.84
C PHE A 64 -1.57 15.95 6.98
N PHE A 65 -2.40 15.13 7.62
CA PHE A 65 -1.95 14.04 8.49
C PHE A 65 -2.70 12.76 8.16
N MET A 66 -2.06 11.64 8.46
CA MET A 66 -2.61 10.29 8.48
C MET A 66 -2.30 9.69 9.84
N LEU A 67 -3.37 9.30 10.54
CA LEU A 67 -3.32 8.62 11.81
C LEU A 67 -3.63 7.14 11.56
N THR A 68 -2.73 6.27 11.99
CA THR A 68 -2.95 4.83 12.06
C THR A 68 -3.22 4.41 13.50
N ASP A 69 -3.45 3.13 13.71
CA ASP A 69 -3.54 2.55 15.05
C ASP A 69 -2.20 2.47 15.80
N ARG A 70 -1.09 2.90 15.18
CA ARG A 70 0.27 2.82 15.75
C ARG A 70 1.08 4.11 15.68
N GLN A 71 0.79 4.97 14.70
CA GLN A 71 1.56 6.18 14.46
C GLN A 71 0.71 7.29 13.87
N ILE A 72 1.24 8.51 13.95
CA ILE A 72 0.76 9.65 13.18
C ILE A 72 1.88 10.10 12.25
N THR A 73 1.53 10.28 10.99
CA THR A 73 2.43 10.76 9.93
C THR A 73 1.76 11.90 9.17
N GLY A 74 2.55 12.68 8.44
CA GLY A 74 1.97 13.71 7.60
C GLY A 74 3.01 14.68 7.06
N ARG A 75 2.49 15.73 6.43
CA ARG A 75 3.30 16.82 5.90
C ARG A 75 2.69 18.16 6.24
N HIS A 76 3.58 19.09 6.51
CA HIS A 76 3.27 20.50 6.57
C HIS A 76 4.17 21.24 5.56
N GLY A 77 3.65 21.47 4.36
CA GLY A 77 4.42 21.99 3.23
C GLY A 77 5.55 21.03 2.85
N ARG A 78 6.80 21.48 2.99
CA ARG A 78 7.99 20.65 2.69
C ARG A 78 8.44 19.77 3.86
N SER A 79 7.94 20.03 5.07
CA SER A 79 8.37 19.31 6.27
C SER A 79 7.53 18.05 6.45
N PHE A 80 8.19 16.90 6.51
CA PHE A 80 7.59 15.62 6.86
C PHE A 80 7.69 15.40 8.38
N PHE A 81 6.67 14.75 8.96
CA PHE A 81 6.72 14.30 10.33
C PHE A 81 6.18 12.88 10.47
N GLN A 82 6.73 12.16 11.45
CA GLN A 82 6.31 10.84 11.87
C GLN A 82 6.52 10.68 13.37
N SER A 83 5.56 10.05 14.03
CA SER A 83 5.66 9.73 15.44
C SER A 83 4.87 8.46 15.73
N GLY A 84 5.51 7.52 16.44
CA GLY A 84 4.75 6.45 17.10
C GLY A 84 3.82 7.07 18.15
N LEU A 85 2.64 6.47 18.35
CA LEU A 85 1.70 6.92 19.37
C LEU A 85 2.26 6.76 20.80
N GLU A 86 3.21 5.84 20.98
CA GLU A 86 3.91 5.61 22.25
C GLU A 86 4.91 6.73 22.59
N GLU A 87 5.41 7.45 21.58
CA GLU A 87 6.42 8.51 21.76
C GLU A 87 5.80 9.85 22.19
N ILE A 88 4.48 10.00 22.03
CA ILE A 88 3.75 11.24 22.31
C ILE A 88 3.46 11.33 23.80
N VAL A 89 4.03 12.32 24.47
CA VAL A 89 3.90 12.55 25.91
C VAL A 89 2.66 13.37 26.24
N SER A 90 2.37 14.40 25.45
CA SER A 90 1.19 15.25 25.65
C SER A 90 0.76 15.94 24.36
N VAL A 91 -0.49 16.40 24.34
CA VAL A 91 -1.13 17.03 23.19
C VAL A 91 -1.77 18.34 23.60
N SER A 92 -1.29 19.44 23.02
CA SER A 92 -1.81 20.79 23.27
C SER A 92 -2.35 21.41 21.99
N GLU A 93 -3.36 22.25 22.16
CA GLU A 93 -3.88 23.09 21.08
C GLU A 93 -3.09 24.39 21.03
N GLY A 94 -2.83 24.85 19.81
CA GLY A 94 -2.20 26.12 19.53
C GLY A 94 -2.87 26.84 18.37
N SER A 95 -2.32 28.01 18.07
CA SER A 95 -2.66 28.75 16.87
C SER A 95 -1.40 29.36 16.29
N SER A 96 -1.18 29.16 15.00
CA SER A 96 -0.06 29.76 14.26
C SER A 96 -0.64 30.58 13.11
N PHE A 97 -0.43 31.90 13.14
CA PHE A 97 -0.99 32.84 12.16
C PHE A 97 -2.52 32.70 11.96
N GLY A 98 -3.27 32.47 13.04
CA GLY A 98 -4.72 32.29 13.00
C GLY A 98 -5.19 30.92 12.48
N ILE A 99 -4.26 30.02 12.11
CA ILE A 99 -4.56 28.64 11.73
C ILE A 99 -4.50 27.77 13.00
N PRO A 100 -5.52 26.94 13.27
CA PRO A 100 -5.47 26.02 14.40
C PRO A 100 -4.33 25.01 14.22
N THR A 101 -3.53 24.82 15.26
CA THR A 101 -2.45 23.84 15.27
C THR A 101 -2.56 22.91 16.47
N VAL A 102 -1.98 21.73 16.31
CA VAL A 102 -1.82 20.74 17.37
C VAL A 102 -0.34 20.55 17.60
N ARG A 103 0.07 20.70 18.85
CA ARG A 103 1.43 20.45 19.26
C ARG A 103 1.49 19.13 20.01
N LEU A 104 2.20 18.18 19.41
CA LEU A 104 2.52 16.88 20.00
C LEU A 104 3.88 16.99 20.67
N GLN A 105 3.91 16.92 22.01
CA GLN A 105 5.17 16.85 22.73
C GLN A 105 5.68 15.42 22.69
N LYS A 106 6.84 15.18 22.09
CA LYS A 106 7.51 13.87 22.13
C LYS A 106 8.69 13.88 23.09
N THR A 107 9.20 12.70 23.39
CA THR A 107 10.51 12.50 24.05
C THR A 107 11.66 13.13 23.24
N SER A 108 11.61 13.06 21.91
CA SER A 108 12.63 13.61 21.00
C SER A 108 12.44 15.10 20.68
N GLY A 109 11.40 15.74 21.22
CA GLY A 109 11.05 17.13 20.92
C GLY A 109 9.64 17.32 20.36
N PRO A 110 9.13 18.57 20.32
CA PRO A 110 7.78 18.84 19.89
C PRO A 110 7.62 18.76 18.36
N ILE A 111 6.44 18.34 17.90
CA ILE A 111 5.98 18.45 16.52
C ILE A 111 4.74 19.34 16.50
N GLU A 112 4.67 20.26 15.55
CA GLU A 112 3.49 21.09 15.33
C GLU A 112 2.82 20.70 14.01
N ILE A 113 1.51 20.41 14.09
CA ILE A 113 0.69 19.95 12.97
C ILE A 113 -0.41 20.99 12.75
N LYS A 114 -0.54 21.50 11.53
CA LYS A 114 -1.70 22.32 11.17
C LYS A 114 -2.92 21.42 11.04
N ILE A 115 -4.03 21.82 11.67
CA ILE A 115 -5.28 21.07 11.66
C ILE A 115 -6.43 22.00 11.24
N GLY A 116 -7.10 21.65 10.15
CA GLY A 116 -8.30 22.34 9.70
C GLY A 116 -9.48 22.10 10.63
N THR A 117 -10.50 22.95 10.54
CA THR A 117 -11.65 22.95 11.45
C THR A 117 -12.32 21.57 11.56
N LEU A 118 -12.44 20.83 10.45
CA LEU A 118 -13.05 19.49 10.41
C LEU A 118 -12.21 18.43 11.12
N SER A 119 -10.89 18.59 11.12
CA SER A 119 -9.92 17.63 11.66
C SER A 119 -9.60 17.83 13.15
N ARG A 120 -10.15 18.89 13.78
CA ARG A 120 -9.94 19.20 15.22
C ARG A 120 -10.38 18.07 16.15
N GLN A 121 -11.23 17.17 15.68
CA GLN A 121 -11.77 16.05 16.46
C GLN A 121 -10.71 14.98 16.82
N VAL A 122 -9.57 14.95 16.12
CA VAL A 122 -8.44 14.06 16.44
C VAL A 122 -7.78 14.43 17.79
N ILE A 123 -7.88 15.69 18.20
CA ILE A 123 -7.22 16.23 19.39
C ILE A 123 -7.67 15.54 20.69
N PRO A 124 -8.97 15.47 21.02
CA PRO A 124 -9.42 14.80 22.23
C PRO A 124 -9.04 13.31 22.25
N TYR A 125 -9.02 12.63 21.11
CA TYR A 125 -8.56 11.24 21.01
C TYR A 125 -7.07 11.08 21.35
N LEU A 126 -6.19 11.91 20.76
CA LEU A 126 -4.77 11.84 21.06
C LEU A 126 -4.46 12.24 22.51
N ARG A 127 -5.23 13.16 23.10
CA ARG A 127 -5.12 13.50 24.54
C ARG A 127 -5.45 12.31 25.42
N GLU A 128 -6.57 11.64 25.18
CA GLU A 128 -6.97 10.45 25.94
C GLU A 128 -5.93 9.31 25.82
N LEU A 129 -5.38 9.09 24.62
CA LEU A 129 -4.28 8.13 24.43
C LEU A 129 -3.07 8.44 25.33
N CYS A 130 -2.72 9.72 25.48
CA CYS A 130 -1.58 10.14 26.29
C CYS A 130 -1.79 9.92 27.80
N GLU A 131 -3.03 9.84 28.27
CA GLU A 131 -3.36 9.54 29.67
C GLU A 131 -3.06 8.07 30.03
N ARG A 132 -2.89 7.19 29.03
CA ARG A 132 -2.59 5.76 29.22
C ARG A 132 -1.08 5.49 29.27
N PRO A 133 -0.63 4.40 29.93
CA PRO A 133 0.75 3.94 29.83
C PRO A 133 1.15 3.65 28.38
N ALA A 134 2.38 4.02 27.99
CA ALA A 134 2.85 3.95 26.61
C ALA A 134 2.57 2.59 25.91
N GLY A 135 2.86 1.46 26.56
CA GLY A 135 2.65 0.12 26.00
C GLY A 135 1.20 -0.35 25.87
N THR A 136 0.20 0.49 26.20
CA THR A 136 -1.23 0.18 26.07
C THR A 136 -1.95 1.08 25.05
N ARG A 137 -1.19 1.95 24.36
CA ARG A 137 -1.72 2.94 23.42
C ARG A 137 -1.92 2.38 22.01
N THR A 138 -1.33 1.23 21.71
CA THR A 138 -1.39 0.56 20.41
C THR A 138 -2.07 -0.81 20.56
N PRO A 139 -2.76 -1.32 19.52
CA PRO A 139 -3.37 -2.63 19.61
C PRO A 139 -2.34 -3.74 19.53
N GLN A 140 -2.71 -4.91 20.05
CA GLN A 140 -1.92 -6.12 19.86
C GLN A 140 -1.64 -6.35 18.36
N ALA A 141 -0.41 -6.73 18.04
CA ALA A 141 -0.03 -7.07 16.68
C ALA A 141 -0.92 -8.20 16.14
N ASN A 142 -1.36 -8.05 14.90
CA ASN A 142 -2.05 -9.08 14.12
C ASN A 142 -1.12 -9.57 13.00
N PRO A 143 -0.14 -10.44 13.33
CA PRO A 143 0.84 -10.89 12.37
C PRO A 143 0.20 -11.70 11.24
N ILE A 144 0.89 -11.80 10.11
CA ILE A 144 0.48 -12.73 9.06
C ILE A 144 0.61 -14.15 9.62
N PRO A 145 -0.44 -14.98 9.58
CA PRO A 145 -0.38 -16.33 10.11
C PRO A 145 0.64 -17.17 9.35
N THR A 146 1.40 -17.98 10.09
CA THR A 146 2.28 -19.02 9.54
C THR A 146 1.55 -20.36 9.63
N PRO A 147 0.83 -20.79 8.57
CA PRO A 147 0.03 -22.00 8.65
C PRO A 147 0.91 -23.24 8.87
N THR A 148 0.40 -24.20 9.63
CA THR A 148 0.96 -25.55 9.73
C THR A 148 0.27 -26.50 8.74
N PRO A 149 0.83 -27.69 8.45
CA PRO A 149 0.15 -28.67 7.61
C PRO A 149 -1.24 -29.06 8.13
N SER A 150 -1.43 -29.15 9.45
CA SER A 150 -2.72 -29.43 10.09
C SER A 150 -3.74 -28.31 9.88
N ASP A 151 -3.31 -27.05 9.87
CA ASP A 151 -4.20 -25.91 9.63
C ASP A 151 -4.81 -25.95 8.23
N LEU A 152 -4.00 -26.30 7.22
CA LEU A 152 -4.46 -26.41 5.83
C LEU A 152 -5.42 -27.59 5.63
N MET A 153 -5.41 -28.59 6.51
CA MET A 153 -6.39 -29.68 6.51
C MET A 153 -7.69 -29.34 7.26
N ASN A 154 -7.73 -28.22 7.99
CA ASN A 154 -8.86 -27.83 8.84
C ASN A 154 -9.77 -26.80 8.14
N ASP A 155 -11.00 -27.19 7.83
CA ASP A 155 -12.01 -26.31 7.18
C ASP A 155 -12.36 -25.08 8.00
N SER A 156 -12.40 -25.21 9.33
CA SER A 156 -12.70 -24.07 10.21
C SER A 156 -11.58 -23.05 10.16
N TRP A 157 -10.32 -23.49 10.10
CA TRP A 157 -9.17 -22.58 10.01
C TRP A 157 -9.18 -21.85 8.66
N ALA A 158 -9.38 -22.58 7.56
CA ALA A 158 -9.41 -22.01 6.22
C ALA A 158 -10.55 -20.99 6.08
N SER A 159 -11.77 -21.34 6.52
CA SER A 159 -12.95 -20.47 6.44
C SER A 159 -12.78 -19.21 7.30
N THR A 160 -12.25 -19.35 8.52
CA THR A 160 -12.02 -18.21 9.42
C THR A 160 -11.03 -17.21 8.82
N ASN A 161 -9.93 -17.70 8.24
CA ASN A 161 -8.94 -16.82 7.62
C ASN A 161 -9.44 -16.21 6.32
N ALA A 162 -10.14 -16.97 5.49
CA ALA A 162 -10.69 -16.49 4.22
C ALA A 162 -11.72 -15.36 4.43
N ALA A 163 -12.58 -15.47 5.45
CA ALA A 163 -13.57 -14.46 5.80
C ALA A 163 -13.00 -13.10 6.24
N LEU A 164 -11.70 -13.04 6.58
CA LEU A 164 -11.01 -11.79 6.93
C LEU A 164 -10.39 -11.09 5.71
N LEU A 165 -10.49 -11.69 4.52
CA LEU A 165 -9.87 -11.19 3.30
C LEU A 165 -10.87 -10.42 2.44
N GLY A 166 -10.36 -9.64 1.50
CA GLY A 166 -11.17 -9.08 0.41
C GLY A 166 -11.68 -10.20 -0.51
N PRO A 167 -12.81 -10.01 -1.21
CA PRO A 167 -13.47 -11.09 -1.97
C PRO A 167 -12.57 -11.84 -2.97
N ALA A 168 -11.70 -11.13 -3.69
CA ALA A 168 -10.76 -11.74 -4.63
C ALA A 168 -9.73 -12.63 -3.91
N CYS A 169 -9.24 -12.20 -2.76
CA CYS A 169 -8.25 -12.92 -1.96
C CYS A 169 -8.88 -14.09 -1.17
N GLU A 170 -10.15 -13.98 -0.77
CA GLU A 170 -10.92 -15.08 -0.17
C GLU A 170 -10.96 -16.28 -1.11
N GLN A 171 -11.32 -16.06 -2.38
CA GLN A 171 -11.34 -17.13 -3.39
C GLN A 171 -9.95 -17.74 -3.59
N MET A 172 -8.90 -16.91 -3.68
CA MET A 172 -7.52 -17.39 -3.81
C MET A 172 -7.12 -18.31 -2.65
N MET A 173 -7.48 -17.94 -1.41
CA MET A 173 -7.20 -18.73 -0.20
C MET A 173 -7.81 -20.12 -0.30
N LEU A 174 -9.09 -20.22 -0.71
CA LEU A 174 -9.79 -21.49 -0.85
C LEU A 174 -9.18 -22.36 -1.94
N VAL A 175 -8.75 -21.77 -3.06
CA VAL A 175 -8.08 -22.50 -4.16
C VAL A 175 -6.74 -23.08 -3.70
N VAL A 176 -5.95 -22.34 -2.94
CA VAL A 176 -4.67 -22.83 -2.39
C VAL A 176 -4.90 -23.99 -1.42
N VAL A 177 -5.84 -23.84 -0.48
CA VAL A 177 -6.16 -24.89 0.52
C VAL A 177 -6.67 -26.16 -0.16
N THR A 178 -7.56 -26.05 -1.15
CA THR A 178 -8.04 -27.20 -1.92
C THR A 178 -6.92 -27.89 -2.68
N SER A 179 -6.02 -27.11 -3.30
CA SER A 179 -4.87 -27.63 -4.03
C SER A 179 -3.88 -28.37 -3.12
N PHE A 180 -3.63 -27.84 -1.91
CA PHE A 180 -2.81 -28.52 -0.90
C PHE A 180 -3.39 -29.88 -0.51
N ARG A 181 -4.69 -29.93 -0.18
CA ARG A 181 -5.37 -31.17 0.24
C ARG A 181 -5.39 -32.26 -0.84
N ARG A 182 -5.34 -31.84 -2.10
CA ARG A 182 -5.24 -32.73 -3.27
C ARG A 182 -3.81 -33.12 -3.62
N ASN A 183 -2.83 -32.67 -2.83
CA ASN A 183 -1.40 -32.87 -3.08
C ASN A 183 -0.92 -32.28 -4.42
N THR A 184 -1.61 -31.26 -4.96
CA THR A 184 -1.16 -30.56 -6.18
C THR A 184 -0.22 -29.40 -5.87
N LEU A 185 -0.24 -28.90 -4.63
CA LEU A 185 0.74 -27.93 -4.11
C LEU A 185 1.45 -28.50 -2.88
N SER A 186 2.75 -28.26 -2.78
CA SER A 186 3.51 -28.56 -1.57
C SER A 186 3.08 -27.66 -0.41
N PHE A 187 3.37 -28.08 0.83
CA PHE A 187 3.13 -27.25 2.01
C PHE A 187 3.86 -25.91 1.92
N GLU A 188 5.13 -25.92 1.49
CA GLU A 188 5.94 -24.70 1.34
C GLU A 188 5.33 -23.72 0.33
N ALA A 189 4.93 -24.22 -0.84
CA ALA A 189 4.27 -23.40 -1.86
C ALA A 189 2.93 -22.83 -1.36
N SER A 190 2.15 -23.65 -0.65
CA SER A 190 0.84 -23.25 -0.11
C SER A 190 0.99 -22.18 0.98
N SER A 191 1.90 -22.39 1.93
CA SER A 191 2.21 -21.42 2.99
C SER A 191 2.73 -20.08 2.43
N ASN A 192 3.58 -20.15 1.39
CA ASN A 192 4.06 -18.96 0.70
C ASN A 192 2.94 -18.19 0.00
N LEU A 193 2.06 -18.87 -0.75
CA LEU A 193 0.93 -18.25 -1.43
C LEU A 193 -0.06 -17.63 -0.43
N ILE A 194 -0.36 -18.30 0.68
CA ILE A 194 -1.26 -17.77 1.72
C ILE A 194 -0.71 -16.46 2.29
N THR A 195 0.59 -16.41 2.61
CA THR A 195 1.25 -15.19 3.09
C THR A 195 1.06 -14.04 2.09
N ARG A 196 1.27 -14.31 0.80
CA ARG A 196 1.13 -13.32 -0.28
C ARG A 196 -0.33 -12.88 -0.51
N ILE A 197 -1.28 -13.80 -0.41
CA ILE A 197 -2.72 -13.51 -0.52
C ILE A 197 -3.16 -12.58 0.61
N ILE A 198 -2.71 -12.84 1.85
CA ILE A 198 -3.02 -11.99 2.99
C ILE A 198 -2.41 -10.59 2.81
N LEU A 199 -1.16 -10.50 2.32
CA LEU A 199 -0.53 -9.23 1.98
C LEU A 199 -1.30 -8.46 0.90
N GLN A 200 -1.73 -9.14 -0.18
CA GLN A 200 -2.53 -8.52 -1.24
C GLN A 200 -3.88 -8.02 -0.72
N SER A 201 -4.54 -8.81 0.13
CA SER A 201 -5.78 -8.41 0.77
C SER A 201 -5.58 -7.16 1.64
N ARG A 202 -4.49 -7.10 2.42
CA ARG A 202 -4.17 -5.92 3.24
C ARG A 202 -3.90 -4.70 2.37
N ASN A 203 -3.16 -4.84 1.27
CA ASN A 203 -2.94 -3.75 0.31
C ASN A 203 -4.24 -3.21 -0.29
N SER A 204 -5.17 -4.11 -0.63
CA SER A 204 -6.43 -3.76 -1.30
C SER A 204 -7.49 -3.20 -0.35
N LEU A 205 -7.45 -3.57 0.94
CA LEU A 205 -8.40 -3.06 1.95
C LEU A 205 -7.89 -1.80 2.65
N PHE A 206 -6.58 -1.71 2.91
CA PHE A 206 -6.01 -0.68 3.79
C PHE A 206 -5.02 0.25 3.09
N GLY A 207 -4.69 0.01 1.82
CA GLY A 207 -3.63 0.71 1.13
C GLY A 207 -2.25 0.05 1.30
N ARG A 208 -1.24 0.61 0.63
CA ARG A 208 0.06 -0.05 0.43
C ARG A 208 0.85 -0.21 1.74
N GLY A 209 1.39 -1.40 1.96
CA GLY A 209 2.30 -1.68 3.08
C GLY A 209 3.75 -1.24 2.83
N MET A 210 4.51 -1.04 3.90
CA MET A 210 5.93 -0.71 3.88
C MET A 210 6.68 -1.44 5.02
N ALA A 211 7.88 -1.95 4.74
CA ALA A 211 8.80 -2.51 5.73
C ALA A 211 10.17 -1.81 5.60
N SER A 212 10.67 -1.26 6.71
CA SER A 212 12.00 -0.61 6.77
C SER A 212 12.25 0.43 5.66
N GLY A 213 11.22 1.19 5.27
CA GLY A 213 11.30 2.20 4.20
C GLY A 213 11.08 1.69 2.78
N TRP A 214 10.77 0.40 2.60
CA TRP A 214 10.50 -0.22 1.30
C TRP A 214 9.04 -0.63 1.18
N TRP A 215 8.41 -0.32 0.06
CA TRP A 215 7.05 -0.76 -0.24
C TRP A 215 6.98 -2.28 -0.34
N ILE A 216 5.89 -2.88 0.13
CA ILE A 216 5.71 -4.33 0.12
C ILE A 216 4.83 -4.75 -1.06
N SER A 217 5.33 -5.70 -1.84
CA SER A 217 4.62 -6.41 -2.90
C SER A 217 4.38 -7.88 -2.51
N PRO A 218 3.18 -8.42 -2.76
CA PRO A 218 2.91 -9.84 -2.57
C PRO A 218 3.47 -10.69 -3.71
N LEU A 219 3.98 -10.12 -4.80
CA LEU A 219 4.56 -10.90 -5.90
C LEU A 219 5.97 -11.38 -5.58
N PRO A 220 6.42 -12.54 -6.11
CA PRO A 220 7.83 -12.90 -6.11
C PRO A 220 8.61 -11.93 -7.00
N LEU A 221 9.94 -11.91 -6.85
CA LEU A 221 10.82 -10.95 -7.54
C LEU A 221 10.60 -10.93 -9.06
N GLY A 222 10.57 -12.10 -9.71
CA GLY A 222 10.40 -12.21 -11.17
C GLY A 222 9.03 -11.71 -11.65
N ASP A 223 7.96 -12.02 -10.92
CA ASP A 223 6.62 -11.53 -11.25
C ASP A 223 6.51 -10.01 -11.03
N LEU A 224 7.13 -9.48 -9.97
CA LEU A 224 7.16 -8.04 -9.72
C LEU A 224 7.96 -7.29 -10.79
N GLN A 225 9.08 -7.85 -11.27
CA GLN A 225 9.84 -7.28 -12.39
C GLN A 225 9.01 -7.19 -13.67
N GLU A 226 8.22 -8.22 -13.99
CA GLU A 226 7.30 -8.21 -15.14
C GLU A 226 6.19 -7.17 -14.92
N ALA A 227 5.56 -7.14 -13.73
CA ALA A 227 4.53 -6.16 -13.40
C ALA A 227 5.04 -4.71 -13.54
N ILE A 228 6.26 -4.44 -13.06
CA ILE A 228 6.92 -3.14 -13.23
C ILE A 228 7.19 -2.85 -14.70
N SER A 229 7.66 -3.83 -15.47
CA SER A 229 7.92 -3.65 -16.90
C SER A 229 6.65 -3.33 -17.68
N ARG A 230 5.49 -3.87 -17.26
CA ARG A 230 4.17 -3.50 -17.78
C ARG A 230 3.74 -2.10 -17.36
N LEU A 231 4.08 -1.68 -16.14
CA LEU A 231 3.73 -0.38 -15.58
C LEU A 231 4.52 0.77 -16.23
N VAL A 232 5.84 0.63 -16.35
CA VAL A 232 6.75 1.73 -16.73
C VAL A 232 7.54 1.48 -18.02
N GLY A 233 7.37 0.31 -18.65
CA GLY A 233 8.12 -0.09 -19.85
C GLY A 233 9.42 -0.81 -19.52
N SER A 234 10.27 -1.04 -20.53
CA SER A 234 11.55 -1.74 -20.35
C SER A 234 12.59 -0.84 -19.66
N PRO A 235 13.40 -1.39 -18.74
CA PRO A 235 14.49 -0.64 -18.12
C PRO A 235 15.57 -0.33 -19.15
N ARG A 236 16.11 0.88 -19.08
CA ARG A 236 17.30 1.28 -19.85
C ARG A 236 18.54 0.53 -19.39
N ASN A 237 18.70 0.41 -18.07
CA ASN A 237 19.78 -0.31 -17.43
C ASN A 237 19.22 -1.16 -16.30
N VAL A 238 19.78 -2.34 -16.11
CA VAL A 238 19.53 -3.20 -14.95
C VAL A 238 20.86 -3.51 -14.29
N SER A 239 20.98 -3.23 -13.00
CA SER A 239 22.09 -3.71 -12.18
C SER A 239 21.60 -4.76 -11.18
N GLN A 240 22.35 -5.84 -11.06
CA GLN A 240 22.09 -6.92 -10.10
C GLN A 240 23.16 -6.88 -9.02
N HIS A 241 22.72 -6.87 -7.78
CA HIS A 241 23.53 -6.98 -6.57
C HIS A 241 23.03 -8.17 -5.74
N PRO A 242 23.81 -8.70 -4.77
CA PRO A 242 23.50 -9.95 -4.08
C PRO A 242 22.09 -10.10 -3.49
N ASN A 243 21.42 -9.00 -3.12
CA ASN A 243 20.04 -9.01 -2.60
C ASN A 243 19.18 -7.87 -3.17
N LEU A 244 19.60 -7.29 -4.30
CA LEU A 244 19.01 -6.07 -4.83
C LEU A 244 19.08 -6.04 -6.35
N VAL A 245 17.94 -5.85 -7.01
CA VAL A 245 17.88 -5.56 -8.44
C VAL A 245 17.44 -4.12 -8.64
N VAL A 246 18.20 -3.35 -9.42
CA VAL A 246 17.90 -1.94 -9.69
C VAL A 246 17.66 -1.76 -11.19
N GLY A 247 16.51 -1.21 -11.55
CA GLY A 247 16.16 -0.84 -12.92
C GLY A 247 16.02 0.67 -13.05
N ASP A 248 16.69 1.27 -14.04
CA ASP A 248 16.51 2.68 -14.40
C ASP A 248 15.60 2.77 -15.65
N PHE A 249 14.53 3.57 -15.56
CA PHE A 249 13.50 3.71 -16.59
C PHE A 249 13.43 5.16 -17.05
N ASP A 250 13.44 5.38 -18.37
CA ASP A 250 13.23 6.70 -18.96
C ASP A 250 11.71 6.95 -19.09
N LEU A 251 11.22 8.06 -18.54
CA LEU A 251 9.84 8.48 -18.76
C LEU A 251 9.75 9.22 -20.10
N PRO A 252 8.75 8.92 -20.95
CA PRO A 252 8.64 9.54 -22.26
C PRO A 252 8.44 11.06 -22.12
N ARG A 253 9.26 11.83 -22.84
CA ARG A 253 9.19 13.30 -22.85
C ARG A 253 7.92 13.74 -23.60
N SER A 254 6.99 14.39 -22.92
CA SER A 254 5.82 14.96 -23.61
C SER A 254 6.28 16.06 -24.59
N GLY A 255 6.05 15.82 -25.86
CA GLY A 255 6.45 16.69 -26.97
C GLY A 255 6.59 15.88 -28.27
N ALA A 256 5.60 15.96 -29.15
CA ALA A 256 5.56 15.41 -30.52
C ALA A 256 5.48 13.88 -30.72
N ALA A 257 5.95 13.04 -29.80
CA ALA A 257 5.93 11.56 -29.96
C ALA A 257 4.64 10.87 -29.46
N THR A 258 3.63 11.63 -29.05
CA THR A 258 2.34 11.10 -28.54
C THR A 258 1.50 10.37 -29.58
N LYS A 259 1.81 10.49 -30.88
CA LYS A 259 1.17 9.67 -31.93
C LYS A 259 1.82 8.31 -32.16
N ALA A 260 3.10 8.13 -31.80
CA ALA A 260 3.85 6.89 -32.09
C ALA A 260 3.81 5.91 -30.91
N VAL A 261 3.83 6.39 -29.67
CA VAL A 261 3.72 5.53 -28.46
C VAL A 261 2.31 4.95 -28.29
N ALA A 262 1.30 5.55 -28.94
CA ALA A 262 -0.04 4.98 -29.08
C ALA A 262 -0.10 3.73 -29.99
N SER A 263 0.99 3.35 -30.68
CA SER A 263 0.99 2.22 -31.62
C SER A 263 1.52 0.89 -31.06
N SER A 264 2.01 0.87 -29.81
CA SER A 264 2.36 -0.39 -29.14
C SER A 264 1.21 -0.84 -28.24
N ALA A 265 0.86 -2.12 -28.29
CA ALA A 265 -0.19 -2.70 -27.42
C ALA A 265 0.10 -2.44 -25.91
N ALA A 266 1.37 -2.30 -25.52
CA ALA A 266 1.79 -1.89 -24.19
C ALA A 266 1.50 -0.41 -23.87
N GLY A 267 1.64 0.50 -24.85
CA GLY A 267 1.31 1.92 -24.70
C GLY A 267 -0.20 2.20 -24.67
N LEU A 268 -0.99 1.39 -25.39
CA LEU A 268 -2.46 1.39 -25.32
C LEU A 268 -2.97 0.73 -24.03
N ALA A 269 -2.34 -0.36 -23.56
CA ALA A 269 -2.67 -0.97 -22.27
C ALA A 269 -2.28 -0.07 -21.10
N ALA A 270 -1.13 0.60 -21.16
CA ALA A 270 -0.77 1.66 -20.22
C ALA A 270 -1.81 2.80 -20.29
N ALA A 271 -2.12 3.35 -21.46
CA ALA A 271 -3.11 4.42 -21.60
C ALA A 271 -4.53 4.02 -21.14
N ALA A 272 -4.92 2.74 -21.30
CA ALA A 272 -6.20 2.21 -20.85
C ALA A 272 -6.23 1.89 -19.34
N LEU A 273 -5.15 1.33 -18.78
CA LEU A 273 -4.98 1.07 -17.33
C LEU A 273 -4.76 2.36 -16.53
N PHE A 274 -4.13 3.37 -17.13
CA PHE A 274 -3.93 4.68 -16.52
C PHE A 274 -5.16 5.59 -16.63
N GLY A 275 -6.21 5.16 -17.34
CA GLY A 275 -7.40 5.98 -17.61
C GLY A 275 -7.08 7.16 -18.53
N VAL A 276 -8.01 7.50 -19.41
CA VAL A 276 -7.91 8.67 -20.28
C VAL A 276 -7.68 9.91 -19.43
N GLY A 277 -6.44 10.37 -19.44
CA GLY A 277 -5.93 11.40 -18.54
C GLY A 277 -4.54 11.04 -18.04
N TRP A 278 -3.59 10.78 -18.96
CA TRP A 278 -2.17 10.89 -18.62
C TRP A 278 -2.04 12.24 -17.94
N VAL A 279 -1.82 12.19 -16.62
CA VAL A 279 -1.79 13.36 -15.74
C VAL A 279 -1.03 14.43 -16.51
N SER A 280 -1.73 15.49 -16.91
CA SER A 280 -1.09 16.65 -17.51
C SER A 280 -0.33 17.29 -16.36
N VAL A 281 0.81 16.70 -16.00
CA VAL A 281 1.65 17.14 -14.90
C VAL A 281 2.07 18.57 -15.26
N PRO A 282 1.50 19.59 -14.59
CA PRO A 282 1.87 20.95 -14.89
C PRO A 282 3.26 21.13 -14.27
N ARG A 283 4.29 21.11 -15.13
CA ARG A 283 5.74 21.22 -14.86
C ARG A 283 6.47 19.88 -14.68
N LYS A 284 7.33 19.59 -15.68
CA LYS A 284 8.21 18.43 -15.78
C LYS A 284 9.26 18.42 -14.64
N THR A 285 9.02 17.70 -13.55
CA THR A 285 10.03 17.50 -12.50
C THR A 285 10.72 16.13 -12.60
N VAL A 286 10.04 15.06 -13.02
CA VAL A 286 10.62 13.71 -13.08
C VAL A 286 10.81 13.25 -14.52
N SER A 287 12.06 12.98 -14.90
CA SER A 287 12.41 12.48 -16.24
C SER A 287 12.78 10.99 -16.29
N ARG A 288 13.15 10.43 -15.14
CA ARG A 288 13.57 9.03 -15.00
C ARG A 288 13.05 8.49 -13.68
N LEU A 289 12.74 7.21 -13.66
CA LEU A 289 12.47 6.45 -12.45
C LEU A 289 13.60 5.47 -12.20
N ARG A 290 13.95 5.28 -10.94
CA ARG A 290 14.78 4.17 -10.49
C ARG A 290 13.91 3.31 -9.60
N ILE A 291 13.81 2.03 -9.95
CA ILE A 291 13.07 1.06 -9.16
C ILE A 291 14.06 0.03 -8.64
N SER A 292 14.11 -0.06 -7.32
CA SER A 292 14.96 -1.00 -6.61
C SER A 292 14.08 -2.10 -6.02
N LEU A 293 14.49 -3.36 -6.15
CA LEU A 293 13.74 -4.54 -5.72
C LEU A 293 14.61 -5.43 -4.84
N SER A 294 14.09 -5.89 -3.72
CA SER A 294 14.76 -6.81 -2.80
C SER A 294 13.81 -7.92 -2.38
N CYS A 295 14.30 -9.16 -2.36
CA CYS A 295 13.49 -10.31 -1.96
C CYS A 295 13.53 -10.47 -0.43
N GLY A 296 12.37 -10.72 0.18
CA GLY A 296 12.25 -11.07 1.60
C GLY A 296 11.43 -12.37 1.78
N PRO A 297 11.42 -12.95 2.99
CA PRO A 297 10.57 -14.09 3.29
C PRO A 297 9.09 -13.73 3.08
N GLY A 298 8.43 -14.42 2.13
CA GLY A 298 7.00 -14.25 1.86
C GLY A 298 6.59 -12.96 1.12
N MET A 299 7.54 -12.10 0.74
CA MET A 299 7.26 -10.81 0.10
C MET A 299 8.42 -10.31 -0.76
N THR A 300 8.14 -9.36 -1.67
CA THR A 300 9.19 -8.60 -2.34
C THR A 300 9.06 -7.13 -1.94
N CYS A 301 10.16 -6.53 -1.53
CA CYS A 301 10.25 -5.13 -1.16
C CYS A 301 10.70 -4.29 -2.36
N PHE A 302 10.13 -3.11 -2.55
CA PHE A 302 10.53 -2.20 -3.63
C PHE A 302 10.59 -0.73 -3.21
N GLN A 303 11.42 0.04 -3.90
CA GLN A 303 11.53 1.48 -3.74
C GLN A 303 11.44 2.14 -5.12
N ILE A 304 10.72 3.27 -5.21
CA ILE A 304 10.59 4.07 -6.44
C ILE A 304 11.16 5.46 -6.18
N ASP A 305 12.24 5.78 -6.87
CA ASP A 305 12.86 7.10 -6.86
C ASP A 305 12.64 7.80 -8.20
N GLY A 306 12.39 9.11 -8.16
CA GLY A 306 12.34 9.95 -9.34
C GLY A 306 13.63 10.76 -9.50
N ALA A 307 14.02 11.04 -10.74
CA ALA A 307 15.13 11.95 -11.03
C ALA A 307 14.61 13.32 -11.47
N GLU A 308 14.83 14.32 -10.60
CA GLU A 308 14.91 15.73 -10.98
C GLU A 308 16.38 16.01 -11.33
N SER A 309 16.70 16.05 -12.63
CA SER A 309 18.07 16.11 -13.18
C SER A 309 18.92 14.82 -13.04
N LYS A 310 20.12 14.90 -12.44
CA LYS A 310 21.09 13.79 -12.30
C LYS A 310 20.95 13.01 -10.98
N THR A 311 20.18 13.51 -10.03
CA THR A 311 20.03 12.92 -8.69
C THR A 311 18.69 12.22 -8.55
N PHE A 312 18.70 11.01 -8.00
CA PHE A 312 17.48 10.29 -7.65
C PHE A 312 17.05 10.63 -6.22
N VAL A 313 15.78 10.96 -6.05
CA VAL A 313 15.14 11.26 -4.77
C VAL A 313 13.83 10.47 -4.71
N ARG A 314 13.38 10.09 -3.51
CA ARG A 314 12.11 9.36 -3.33
C ARG A 314 10.97 10.02 -4.09
N LEU A 315 10.21 9.21 -4.84
CA LEU A 315 9.14 9.73 -5.68
C LEU A 315 8.05 10.43 -4.87
N SER A 316 7.80 10.02 -3.63
CA SER A 316 6.88 10.70 -2.70
C SER A 316 7.26 12.15 -2.39
N PHE A 317 8.54 12.52 -2.51
CA PHE A 317 8.97 13.90 -2.28
C PHE A 317 8.84 14.76 -3.53
N LEU A 318 9.03 14.16 -4.72
CA LEU A 318 8.98 14.87 -5.99
C LEU A 318 7.56 14.96 -6.57
N MET A 319 6.84 13.83 -6.60
CA MET A 319 5.54 13.68 -7.24
C MET A 319 4.66 12.62 -6.54
N PRO A 320 4.09 12.93 -5.37
CA PRO A 320 3.12 12.06 -4.67
C PRO A 320 2.03 11.46 -5.54
N SER A 321 1.43 12.26 -6.43
CA SER A 321 0.33 11.84 -7.29
C SER A 321 0.75 10.76 -8.28
N LEU A 322 1.97 10.88 -8.83
CA LEU A 322 2.54 9.83 -9.70
C LEU A 322 2.80 8.56 -8.91
N LEU A 323 3.37 8.66 -7.70
CA LEU A 323 3.57 7.49 -6.83
C LEU A 323 2.23 6.81 -6.51
N SER A 324 1.21 7.58 -6.12
CA SER A 324 -0.13 7.06 -5.82
C SER A 324 -0.68 6.25 -7.00
N LYS A 325 -0.59 6.80 -8.22
CA LYS A 325 -1.07 6.10 -9.42
C LYS A 325 -0.24 4.86 -9.75
N CYS A 326 1.09 4.92 -9.58
CA CYS A 326 1.95 3.74 -9.75
C CYS A 326 1.55 2.62 -8.78
N LEU A 327 1.32 2.94 -7.51
CA LEU A 327 0.94 1.97 -6.48
C LEU A 327 -0.45 1.37 -6.71
N GLU A 328 -1.41 2.18 -7.18
CA GLU A 328 -2.76 1.76 -7.55
C GLU A 328 -2.73 0.76 -8.72
N VAL A 329 -2.08 1.12 -9.84
CA VAL A 329 -1.98 0.24 -11.00
C VAL A 329 -1.19 -1.02 -10.69
N LEU A 330 -0.10 -0.89 -9.91
CA LEU A 330 0.67 -2.04 -9.46
C LEU A 330 -0.18 -2.98 -8.58
N ASN A 331 -1.05 -2.46 -7.71
CA ASN A 331 -1.94 -3.29 -6.89
C ASN A 331 -2.84 -4.19 -7.75
N ASN A 332 -3.36 -3.66 -8.84
CA ASN A 332 -4.21 -4.41 -9.77
C ASN A 332 -3.41 -5.49 -10.52
N LEU A 333 -2.19 -5.16 -10.98
CA LEU A 333 -1.30 -6.12 -11.63
C LEU A 333 -0.87 -7.25 -10.67
N GLU A 334 -0.61 -6.91 -9.41
CA GLU A 334 -0.26 -7.86 -8.35
C GLU A 334 -1.41 -8.82 -8.07
N GLU A 335 -2.65 -8.33 -7.98
CA GLU A 335 -3.82 -9.19 -7.82
C GLU A 335 -3.97 -10.18 -8.98
N ILE A 336 -3.87 -9.68 -10.22
CA ILE A 336 -4.01 -10.50 -11.43
C ILE A 336 -2.93 -11.59 -11.47
N LEU A 337 -1.66 -11.23 -11.27
CA LEU A 337 -0.55 -12.18 -11.29
C LEU A 337 -0.66 -13.18 -10.15
N LEU A 338 -0.99 -12.73 -8.93
CA LEU A 338 -1.14 -13.61 -7.78
C LEU A 338 -2.30 -14.60 -7.97
N TYR A 339 -3.44 -14.16 -8.51
CA TYR A 339 -4.55 -15.06 -8.86
C TYR A 339 -4.10 -16.14 -9.85
N ARG A 340 -3.37 -15.74 -10.89
CA ARG A 340 -2.84 -16.67 -11.90
C ARG A 340 -1.80 -17.63 -11.30
N ARG A 341 -0.99 -17.19 -10.34
CA ARG A 341 -0.08 -18.07 -9.58
C ARG A 341 -0.81 -19.11 -8.75
N VAL A 342 -1.90 -18.71 -8.12
CA VAL A 342 -2.74 -19.63 -7.33
C VAL A 342 -3.34 -20.73 -8.22
N LEU A 343 -3.66 -20.44 -9.48
CA LEU A 343 -4.23 -21.41 -10.43
C LEU A 343 -3.19 -22.29 -11.12
N PHE A 344 -2.05 -21.73 -11.51
CA PHE A 344 -1.08 -22.40 -12.39
C PHE A 344 0.23 -22.79 -11.70
N GLY A 345 0.45 -22.39 -10.46
CA GLY A 345 1.68 -22.69 -9.74
C GLY A 345 2.86 -21.79 -10.12
N TRP A 346 4.07 -22.23 -9.78
CA TRP A 346 5.31 -21.45 -9.89
C TRP A 346 6.12 -21.78 -11.15
N GLU A 347 5.73 -22.82 -11.88
CA GLU A 347 6.45 -23.37 -13.03
C GLU A 347 6.37 -22.44 -14.25
N GLU A 348 5.25 -21.74 -14.40
CA GLU A 348 5.08 -20.79 -15.49
C GLU A 348 5.80 -19.47 -15.21
N SER A 349 6.39 -18.84 -16.22
CA SER A 349 6.92 -17.47 -16.08
C SER A 349 5.79 -16.43 -15.95
N ALA A 350 6.12 -15.25 -15.41
CA ALA A 350 5.15 -14.16 -15.27
C ALA A 350 4.51 -13.76 -16.62
N ALA A 351 5.32 -13.73 -17.69
CA ALA A 351 4.86 -13.43 -19.03
C ALA A 351 3.87 -14.49 -19.57
N GLN A 352 4.15 -15.77 -19.34
CA GLN A 352 3.23 -16.87 -19.70
C GLN A 352 1.92 -16.78 -18.93
N LEU A 353 1.99 -16.49 -17.62
CA LEU A 353 0.79 -16.28 -16.83
C LEU A 353 -0.05 -15.17 -17.43
N LEU A 354 0.51 -13.99 -17.72
CA LEU A 354 -0.25 -12.86 -18.26
C LEU A 354 -0.87 -13.13 -19.64
N MET A 355 -0.39 -14.13 -20.37
CA MET A 355 -0.96 -14.53 -21.66
C MET A 355 -2.17 -15.47 -21.54
N LYS A 356 -2.46 -16.02 -20.36
CA LYS A 356 -3.62 -16.91 -20.16
C LYS A 356 -4.93 -16.17 -20.44
N SER A 357 -5.78 -16.80 -21.23
CA SER A 357 -7.14 -16.35 -21.50
C SER A 357 -8.08 -16.60 -20.32
N ASP A 358 -9.21 -15.89 -20.29
CA ASP A 358 -10.24 -16.08 -19.25
C ASP A 358 -10.86 -17.50 -19.31
N ASP A 359 -10.91 -18.10 -20.49
CA ASP A 359 -11.35 -19.49 -20.69
C ASP A 359 -10.39 -20.48 -20.04
N GLU A 360 -9.06 -20.30 -20.22
CA GLU A 360 -8.04 -21.11 -19.56
C GLU A 360 -8.10 -20.96 -18.03
N LEU A 361 -8.30 -19.74 -17.53
CA LEU A 361 -8.47 -19.47 -16.10
C LEU A 361 -9.70 -20.19 -15.53
N SER A 362 -10.83 -20.08 -16.22
CA SER A 362 -12.10 -20.68 -15.81
C SER A 362 -12.05 -22.20 -15.85
N GLU A 363 -11.40 -22.78 -16.86
CA GLU A 363 -11.19 -24.22 -16.95
C GLU A 363 -10.27 -24.72 -15.82
N ARG A 364 -9.16 -24.01 -15.57
CA ARG A 364 -8.24 -24.37 -14.49
C ARG A 364 -8.90 -24.30 -13.12
N LEU A 365 -9.68 -23.26 -12.85
CA LEU A 365 -10.44 -23.12 -11.61
C LEU A 365 -11.44 -24.28 -11.44
N ARG A 366 -12.18 -24.65 -12.50
CA ARG A 366 -13.12 -25.79 -12.48
C ARG A 366 -12.41 -27.11 -12.16
N GLN A 367 -11.21 -27.34 -12.68
CA GLN A 367 -10.41 -28.53 -12.38
C GLN A 367 -9.96 -28.58 -10.91
N ILE A 368 -9.68 -27.44 -10.29
CA ILE A 368 -9.27 -27.39 -8.89
C ILE A 368 -10.46 -27.61 -7.94
N ILE A 369 -11.65 -27.13 -8.30
CA ILE A 369 -12.84 -27.21 -7.43
C ILE A 369 -13.57 -28.56 -7.55
N ARG A 370 -13.59 -29.19 -8.73
CA ARG A 370 -14.18 -30.53 -8.95
C ARG A 370 -13.32 -31.61 -8.35
#